data_AF-A0A077NBI5-F1
#
_entry.id   AF-A0A077NBI5-F1
#
_cell.length_a   1.000
_cell.length_b   1.000
_cell.length_c   1.000
_cell.angle_alpha   90.00
_cell.angle_beta   90.00
_cell.angle_gamma   90.00
#
_symmetry.space_group_name_H-M   'P 1'
#
loop_
_entity.id
_entity.type
_entity.pdbx_description
1 polymer ?
#
loop_
_entity_poly.entity_id
_entity_poly.type
_entity_poly.pdbx_seq_one_letter_code
_entity_poly.pdbx_strand_id
1 'polypeptide(L)'
;MNDIELRTASLSASDKKLTGYVIKWNSRSQLLWDEFVEQFAPNAFRASLTASADVRALYEHDHMNLLGRTASGTLQLSEDATGLRFELTPPDTQLGRDVLILVERGDIAGMSFGFRALKDQWDTGQAPYVRTVLEAELREITVTSLPTLKAGWRLPDVP
;
A
#
# COMPACT_ATOMS: atom_id res chain seq x y z
N MET A 1 13.90 1.81 -9.17
CA MET A 1 13.74 0.70 -8.22
C MET A 1 12.39 0.92 -7.59
N ASN A 2 11.39 0.16 -8.01
CA ASN A 2 10.05 0.23 -7.44
C ASN A 2 10.01 -0.84 -6.36
N ASP A 3 10.26 -0.44 -5.12
CA ASP A 3 10.09 -1.30 -3.95
C ASP A 3 8.58 -1.44 -3.70
N ILE A 4 8.07 -2.64 -3.93
CA ILE A 4 6.65 -3.01 -3.83
C ILE A 4 6.51 -3.93 -2.62
N GLU A 5 5.74 -3.51 -1.61
CA GLU A 5 5.64 -4.25 -0.35
C GLU A 5 4.21 -4.62 0.06
N LEU A 6 4.12 -5.84 0.57
CA LEU A 6 2.94 -6.55 1.07
C LEU A 6 2.57 -6.15 2.49
N ARG A 7 1.27 -5.94 2.75
CA ARG A 7 0.75 -5.95 4.13
C ARG A 7 -0.64 -6.53 4.22
N THR A 8 -0.97 -6.97 5.44
CA THR A 8 -2.35 -7.21 5.88
C THR A 8 -3.13 -5.91 5.84
N ALA A 9 -3.56 -5.55 4.65
CA ALA A 9 -4.52 -4.50 4.42
C ALA A 9 -5.91 -5.07 4.67
N SER A 10 -6.72 -4.35 5.43
CA SER A 10 -8.16 -4.58 5.33
C SER A 10 -8.63 -3.82 4.10
N LEU A 11 -9.26 -4.51 3.16
CA LEU A 11 -9.93 -3.90 2.03
C LEU A 11 -11.40 -4.31 2.09
N SER A 12 -12.27 -3.30 2.01
CA SER A 12 -13.71 -3.49 2.02
C SER A 12 -14.35 -2.52 1.07
N ALA A 13 -15.45 -2.93 0.46
CA ALA A 13 -16.30 -2.09 -0.35
C ALA A 13 -17.62 -1.83 0.37
N SER A 14 -18.04 -0.57 0.43
CA SER A 14 -19.32 -0.13 0.98
C SER A 14 -19.67 1.25 0.42
N ASP A 15 -20.95 1.47 0.10
CA ASP A 15 -21.44 2.76 -0.43
C ASP A 15 -20.60 3.32 -1.59
N LYS A 16 -20.22 2.45 -2.54
CA LYS A 16 -19.34 2.74 -3.69
C LYS A 16 -17.94 3.26 -3.32
N LYS A 17 -17.50 3.02 -2.08
CA LYS A 17 -16.17 3.37 -1.60
C LYS A 17 -15.38 2.13 -1.24
N LEU A 18 -14.07 2.22 -1.44
CA LEU A 18 -13.10 1.27 -0.92
C LEU A 18 -12.46 1.84 0.34
N THR A 19 -12.45 1.06 1.41
CA THR A 19 -11.88 1.51 2.70
C THR A 19 -11.08 0.43 3.40
N GLY A 20 -10.18 0.90 4.26
CA GLY A 20 -9.50 0.10 5.27
C GLY A 20 -8.09 0.59 5.53
N TYR A 21 -7.14 -0.33 5.74
CA TYR A 21 -5.78 0.01 6.13
C TYR A 21 -4.81 -0.42 5.06
N VAL A 22 -4.01 0.49 4.52
CA VAL A 22 -2.90 0.17 3.62
C VAL A 22 -1.79 -0.53 4.41
N ILE A 23 -1.59 -0.05 5.65
CA ILE A 23 -0.50 -0.42 6.53
C ILE A 23 -1.05 -0.57 7.94
N LYS A 24 -0.64 -1.62 8.66
CA LYS A 24 -0.80 -1.74 10.11
C LYS A 24 0.56 -1.55 10.80
N TRP A 25 0.58 -0.80 11.89
CA TRP A 25 1.82 -0.51 12.61
C TRP A 25 2.40 -1.74 13.27
N ASN A 26 3.73 -1.83 13.31
CA ASN A 26 4.49 -2.90 13.95
C ASN A 26 4.11 -4.33 13.46
N SER A 27 3.38 -4.43 12.35
CA SER A 27 3.11 -5.69 11.69
C SER A 27 4.28 -6.00 10.79
N ARG A 28 4.92 -7.15 11.02
CA ARG A 28 6.00 -7.66 10.16
C ARG A 28 5.44 -8.04 8.79
N SER A 29 6.21 -7.74 7.75
CA SER A 29 5.97 -8.21 6.38
C SER A 29 6.31 -9.70 6.25
N GLN A 30 6.14 -10.23 5.05
CA GLN A 30 6.73 -11.51 4.68
C GLN A 30 8.26 -11.40 4.62
N LEU A 31 8.95 -12.53 4.57
CA LEU A 31 10.40 -12.53 4.39
C LEU A 31 10.75 -11.89 3.03
N LEU A 32 11.53 -10.82 3.09
CA LEU A 32 12.01 -10.07 1.95
C LEU A 32 13.45 -10.49 1.64
N TRP A 33 13.71 -10.77 0.36
CA TRP A 33 14.99 -11.23 -0.17
C TRP A 33 15.61 -12.41 0.59
N ASP A 34 14.76 -13.26 1.19
CA ASP A 34 15.18 -14.36 2.07
C ASP A 34 16.06 -13.93 3.27
N GLU A 35 16.05 -12.64 3.63
CA GLU A 35 17.01 -12.07 4.59
C GLU A 35 16.34 -11.35 5.76
N PHE A 36 15.34 -10.51 5.49
CA PHE A 36 14.76 -9.64 6.52
C PHE A 36 13.25 -9.51 6.43
N VAL A 37 12.63 -9.12 7.54
CA VAL A 37 11.24 -8.70 7.58
C VAL A 37 11.18 -7.21 7.87
N GLU A 38 10.17 -6.56 7.32
CA GLU A 38 9.96 -5.12 7.43
C GLU A 38 8.71 -4.81 8.26
N GLN A 39 8.79 -3.78 9.08
CA GLN A 39 7.66 -3.24 9.82
C GLN A 39 7.74 -1.71 9.86
N PHE A 40 6.62 -1.05 10.16
CA PHE A 40 6.55 0.40 10.17
C PHE A 40 6.14 0.88 11.54
N ALA A 41 6.89 1.84 12.06
CA ALA A 41 6.56 2.48 13.31
C ALA A 41 5.26 3.29 13.17
N PRO A 42 4.49 3.46 14.27
CA PRO A 42 3.39 4.40 14.29
C PRO A 42 3.85 5.79 13.85
N ASN A 43 3.07 6.43 12.99
CA ASN A 43 3.35 7.75 12.42
C ASN A 43 4.48 7.82 11.38
N ALA A 44 4.91 6.69 10.81
CA ALA A 44 5.99 6.68 9.82
C ALA A 44 5.69 7.55 8.57
N PHE A 45 4.42 7.82 8.25
CA PHE A 45 4.03 8.62 7.09
C PHE A 45 3.51 10.02 7.46
N ARG A 46 3.51 10.41 8.74
CA ARG A 46 2.98 11.70 9.19
C ARG A 46 3.57 12.88 8.42
N ALA A 47 4.90 12.89 8.23
CA ALA A 47 5.58 13.93 7.47
C ALA A 47 5.13 13.93 6.00
N SER A 48 5.04 12.75 5.38
CA SER A 48 4.57 12.58 3.99
C SER A 48 3.15 13.07 3.78
N LEU A 49 2.23 12.77 4.70
CA LEU A 49 0.83 13.21 4.60
C LEU A 49 0.71 14.73 4.81
N THR A 50 1.51 15.30 5.72
CA THR A 50 1.51 16.76 5.99
C THR A 50 2.09 17.56 4.82
N ALA A 51 3.08 17.00 4.12
CA ALA A 51 3.70 17.64 2.96
C ALA A 51 2.76 17.81 1.75
N SER A 52 1.55 17.23 1.81
CA SER A 52 0.52 17.37 0.76
C SER A 52 0.97 16.91 -0.63
N ALA A 53 1.85 15.90 -0.69
CA ALA A 53 2.21 15.26 -1.95
C ALA A 53 0.99 14.55 -2.57
N ASP A 54 0.89 14.57 -3.90
CA ASP A 54 -0.20 13.88 -4.63
C ASP A 54 0.05 12.37 -4.62
N VAL A 55 -0.72 11.65 -3.81
CA VAL A 55 -0.69 10.19 -3.71
C VAL A 55 -1.79 9.62 -4.60
N ARG A 56 -1.43 8.63 -5.42
CA ARG A 56 -2.34 7.96 -6.35
C ARG A 56 -2.84 6.65 -5.75
N ALA A 57 -4.10 6.33 -6.02
CA ALA A 57 -4.66 5.00 -5.88
C ALA A 57 -4.72 4.35 -7.26
N LEU A 58 -4.01 3.23 -7.43
CA LEU A 58 -3.90 2.52 -8.72
C LEU A 58 -4.52 1.13 -8.64
N TYR A 59 -4.81 0.55 -9.80
CA TYR A 59 -5.04 -0.88 -9.93
C TYR A 59 -3.78 -1.57 -10.47
N GLU A 60 -3.31 -2.62 -9.80
CA GLU A 60 -2.16 -3.45 -10.19
C GLU A 60 -0.84 -2.68 -10.42
N HIS A 61 -0.56 -1.64 -9.63
CA HIS A 61 0.61 -0.75 -9.80
C HIS A 61 0.72 -0.09 -11.20
N ASP A 62 -0.33 -0.14 -12.01
CA ASP A 62 -0.32 0.44 -13.35
C ASP A 62 -0.73 1.92 -13.27
N HIS A 63 0.20 2.82 -13.61
CA HIS A 63 -0.02 4.26 -13.62
C HIS A 63 -1.11 4.70 -14.63
N MET A 64 -1.44 3.87 -15.61
CA MET A 64 -2.54 4.09 -16.54
C MET A 64 -3.91 3.73 -15.93
N ASN A 65 -3.92 2.91 -14.88
CA ASN A 65 -5.13 2.42 -14.23
C ASN A 65 -5.42 3.19 -12.93
N LEU A 66 -5.59 4.50 -13.06
CA LEU A 66 -5.86 5.40 -11.94
C LEU A 66 -7.30 5.23 -11.41
N LEU A 67 -7.41 4.93 -10.12
CA LEU A 67 -8.68 4.83 -9.38
C LEU A 67 -9.00 6.07 -8.56
N GLY A 68 -8.02 6.93 -8.29
CA GLY A 68 -8.22 8.16 -7.53
C GLY A 68 -6.92 8.74 -7.02
N ARG A 69 -6.98 9.90 -6.38
CA ARG A 69 -5.80 10.56 -5.82
C ARG A 69 -6.15 11.60 -4.77
N THR A 70 -5.17 11.95 -3.94
CA THR A 70 -5.36 12.93 -2.86
C THR A 70 -5.61 14.33 -3.41
N ALA A 71 -4.95 14.74 -4.49
CA ALA A 71 -5.11 16.08 -5.05
C ALA A 71 -6.53 16.38 -5.58
N SER A 72 -7.32 15.36 -5.94
CA SER A 72 -8.73 15.51 -6.35
C SER A 72 -9.73 15.20 -5.25
N GLY A 73 -9.28 14.87 -4.03
CA GLY A 73 -10.15 14.51 -2.91
C GLY A 73 -10.88 13.16 -3.05
N THR A 74 -10.58 12.38 -4.09
CA THR A 74 -11.17 11.04 -4.30
C THR A 74 -10.46 9.96 -3.51
N LEU A 75 -9.22 10.23 -3.06
CA LEU A 75 -8.51 9.44 -2.07
C LEU A 75 -8.27 10.29 -0.81
N GLN A 76 -8.65 9.74 0.34
CA GLN A 76 -8.33 10.27 1.65
C GLN A 76 -7.41 9.29 2.38
N LEU A 77 -6.39 9.83 3.05
CA LEU A 77 -5.40 9.07 3.81
C LEU A 77 -5.26 9.68 5.20
N SER A 78 -5.17 8.83 6.21
CA SER A 78 -4.99 9.26 7.60
C SER A 78 -4.27 8.20 8.40
N GLU A 79 -3.43 8.61 9.34
CA GLU A 79 -2.87 7.69 10.33
C GLU A 79 -3.72 7.67 11.60
N ASP A 80 -3.92 6.48 12.17
CA ASP A 80 -4.52 6.30 13.49
C ASP A 80 -3.69 5.33 14.34
N ALA A 81 -4.19 4.93 15.51
CA ALA A 81 -3.49 3.99 16.39
C ALA A 81 -3.26 2.59 15.78
N THR A 82 -4.04 2.22 14.77
CA THR A 82 -3.97 0.93 14.07
C THR A 82 -2.99 0.97 12.91
N GLY A 83 -3.04 2.04 12.10
CA GLY A 83 -2.37 2.01 10.79
C GLY A 83 -2.54 3.26 9.94
N LEU A 84 -2.06 3.16 8.70
CA LEU A 84 -2.36 4.09 7.61
C LEU A 84 -3.71 3.69 7.02
N ARG A 85 -4.77 4.39 7.40
CA ARG A 85 -6.12 4.21 6.87
C ARG A 85 -6.26 4.93 5.53
N PHE A 86 -7.06 4.35 4.63
CA PHE A 86 -7.49 4.99 3.40
C PHE A 86 -9.02 4.93 3.22
N GLU A 87 -9.53 5.89 2.46
CA GLU A 87 -10.87 5.89 1.88
C GLU A 87 -10.77 6.37 0.43
N LEU A 88 -11.23 5.55 -0.50
CA LEU A 88 -11.15 5.79 -1.93
C LEU A 88 -12.56 5.75 -2.52
N THR A 89 -12.90 6.75 -3.32
CA THR A 89 -14.09 6.76 -4.19
C THR A 89 -13.62 6.54 -5.63
N PRO A 90 -13.69 5.31 -6.16
CA PRO A 90 -13.31 5.03 -7.53
C PRO A 90 -14.17 5.83 -8.52
N PRO A 91 -13.64 6.19 -9.70
CA PRO A 91 -14.42 6.90 -10.70
C PRO A 91 -15.50 5.99 -11.28
N ASP A 92 -16.58 6.58 -11.80
CA ASP A 92 -17.63 5.85 -12.53
C ASP A 92 -17.20 5.53 -13.98
N THR A 93 -16.01 4.95 -14.12
CA THR A 93 -15.50 4.35 -15.36
C THR A 93 -15.71 2.84 -15.32
N GLN A 94 -15.49 2.16 -16.44
CA GLN A 94 -15.55 0.70 -16.49
C GLN A 94 -14.61 0.08 -15.45
N LEU A 95 -13.34 0.50 -15.44
CA LEU A 95 -12.35 0.04 -14.47
C LEU A 95 -12.78 0.28 -13.02
N GLY A 96 -13.24 1.49 -12.68
CA GLY A 96 -13.62 1.81 -11.30
C GLY A 96 -14.80 0.97 -10.80
N ARG A 97 -15.81 0.75 -11.65
CA ARG A 97 -16.94 -0.15 -11.34
C ARG A 97 -16.50 -1.59 -11.20
N ASP A 98 -15.64 -2.07 -12.10
CA ASP A 98 -15.15 -3.44 -12.09
C ASP A 98 -14.34 -3.73 -10.82
N VAL A 99 -13.43 -2.83 -10.43
CA VAL A 99 -12.66 -2.97 -9.19
C VAL A 99 -13.56 -2.98 -7.96
N LEU A 100 -14.58 -2.12 -7.89
CA LEU A 100 -15.55 -2.16 -6.79
C LEU A 100 -16.24 -3.53 -6.69
N ILE A 101 -16.76 -4.04 -7.81
CA ILE A 101 -17.46 -5.33 -7.85
C ILE A 101 -16.54 -6.49 -7.47
N LEU A 102 -15.29 -6.48 -7.96
CA LEU A 102 -14.30 -7.51 -7.65
C LEU A 102 -13.92 -7.50 -6.16
N VAL A 103 -13.86 -6.33 -5.52
CA VAL A 103 -13.67 -6.22 -4.08
C VAL A 103 -14.90 -6.69 -3.30
N GLU A 104 -16.10 -6.27 -3.69
CA GLU A 104 -17.36 -6.67 -3.05
C GLU A 104 -17.55 -8.19 -3.06
N ARG A 105 -17.17 -8.84 -4.16
CA ARG A 105 -17.23 -10.30 -4.31
C ARG A 105 -16.11 -11.04 -3.57
N GLY A 106 -15.07 -10.33 -3.13
CA GLY A 106 -13.88 -10.91 -2.52
C GLY A 106 -12.87 -11.49 -3.52
N ASP A 107 -13.06 -11.26 -4.83
CA ASP A 107 -12.11 -11.65 -5.87
C ASP A 107 -10.79 -10.85 -5.73
N ILE A 108 -10.89 -9.60 -5.27
CA ILE A 108 -9.76 -8.78 -4.83
C ILE A 108 -9.90 -8.47 -3.34
N ALA A 109 -8.99 -9.02 -2.53
CA ALA A 109 -8.93 -8.75 -1.10
C ALA A 109 -7.64 -8.01 -0.68
N GLY A 110 -6.78 -7.69 -1.65
CA GLY A 110 -5.41 -7.27 -1.45
C GLY A 110 -5.15 -5.80 -1.72
N MET A 111 -4.17 -5.25 -1.02
CA MET A 111 -3.56 -3.97 -1.37
C MET A 111 -2.05 -4.05 -1.25
N SER A 112 -1.40 -3.15 -1.99
CA SER A 112 0.02 -2.87 -1.92
C SER A 112 0.22 -1.35 -1.93
N PHE A 113 1.45 -0.90 -1.78
CA PHE A 113 1.81 0.51 -1.76
C PHE A 113 3.26 0.70 -2.19
N GLY A 114 3.53 1.82 -2.83
CA GLY A 114 4.87 2.27 -3.16
C GLY A 114 5.30 3.36 -2.20
N PHE A 115 6.51 3.28 -1.67
CA PHE A 115 7.04 4.26 -0.73
C PHE A 115 8.56 4.41 -0.89
N ARG A 116 9.11 5.42 -0.23
CA ARG A 116 10.55 5.59 -0.05
C ARG A 116 10.84 5.75 1.44
N ALA A 117 11.66 4.86 2.00
CA ALA A 117 12.16 5.04 3.37
C ALA A 117 13.07 6.28 3.43
N LEU A 118 12.83 7.15 4.41
CA LEU A 118 13.65 8.32 4.73
C LEU A 118 14.51 8.05 5.97
N LYS A 119 13.98 7.26 6.90
CA LYS A 119 14.67 6.83 8.12
C LYS A 119 14.23 5.41 8.50
N ASP A 120 15.19 4.55 8.77
CA ASP A 120 14.94 3.21 9.28
C ASP A 120 15.93 2.82 10.39
N GLN A 121 15.61 1.71 11.04
CA GLN A 121 16.44 1.06 12.04
C GLN A 121 16.46 -0.44 11.75
N TRP A 122 17.63 -1.04 11.91
CA TRP A 122 17.82 -2.48 11.71
C TRP A 122 18.16 -3.16 13.03
N ASP A 123 17.44 -4.24 13.32
CA ASP A 123 17.81 -5.21 14.35
C ASP A 123 18.41 -6.44 13.68
N THR A 124 19.74 -6.51 13.72
CA THR A 124 20.55 -7.60 13.16
C THR A 124 20.99 -8.63 14.20
N GLY A 125 20.50 -8.52 15.44
CA GLY A 125 20.78 -9.48 16.51
C GLY A 125 19.98 -10.79 16.41
N GLN A 126 19.10 -10.90 15.44
CA GLN A 126 18.21 -12.05 15.19
C GLN A 126 18.13 -12.37 13.69
N ALA A 127 17.63 -13.57 13.35
CA ALA A 127 17.33 -13.96 11.97
C ALA A 127 15.85 -14.39 11.86
N PRO A 128 15.09 -13.88 10.87
CA PRO A 128 15.49 -12.86 9.89
C PRO A 128 15.73 -11.50 10.55
N TYR A 129 16.55 -10.64 9.94
CA TYR A 129 16.74 -9.27 10.43
C TYR A 129 15.41 -8.53 10.46
N VAL A 130 15.25 -7.58 11.37
CA VAL A 130 14.04 -6.75 11.41
C VAL A 130 14.38 -5.33 11.02
N ARG A 131 13.88 -4.88 9.88
CA ARG A 131 13.91 -3.47 9.48
C ARG A 131 12.65 -2.78 9.99
N THR A 132 12.82 -1.73 10.78
CA THR A 132 11.74 -0.84 11.21
C THR A 132 11.85 0.48 10.48
N VAL A 133 10.90 0.77 9.59
CA VAL A 133 10.81 2.07 8.93
C VAL A 133 10.19 3.07 9.91
N LEU A 134 10.96 4.10 10.23
CA LEU A 134 10.61 5.15 11.19
C LEU A 134 10.00 6.36 10.50
N GLU A 135 10.42 6.63 9.26
CA GLU A 135 9.90 7.72 8.44
C GLU A 135 9.95 7.32 6.96
N ALA A 136 8.86 7.55 6.24
CA ALA A 136 8.72 7.21 4.84
C ALA A 136 7.87 8.24 4.08
N GLU A 137 8.22 8.42 2.81
CA GLU A 137 7.41 9.12 1.82
C GLU A 137 6.51 8.13 1.09
N LEU A 138 5.20 8.34 1.15
CA LEU A 138 4.23 7.53 0.40
C LEU A 138 4.12 8.04 -1.04
N ARG A 139 4.20 7.13 -2.01
CA ARG A 139 4.09 7.46 -3.44
C ARG A 139 2.72 7.07 -4.00
N GLU A 140 2.26 5.88 -3.65
CA GLU A 140 0.99 5.33 -4.14
C GLU A 140 0.44 4.28 -3.19
N ILE A 141 -0.85 4.04 -3.32
CA ILE A 141 -1.52 2.83 -2.83
C ILE A 141 -2.07 2.09 -4.05
N THR A 142 -2.16 0.77 -3.99
CA THR A 142 -2.75 0.00 -5.07
C THR A 142 -3.71 -1.05 -4.57
N VAL A 143 -4.81 -1.22 -5.30
CA VAL A 143 -5.72 -2.36 -5.19
C VAL A 143 -5.20 -3.43 -6.16
N THR A 144 -4.98 -4.66 -5.68
CA THR A 144 -4.36 -5.71 -6.49
C THR A 144 -4.93 -7.09 -6.16
N SER A 145 -5.17 -7.88 -7.20
CA SER A 145 -5.54 -9.30 -7.16
C SER A 145 -4.39 -10.20 -6.71
N LEU A 146 -3.16 -9.72 -6.84
CA LEU A 146 -1.95 -10.38 -6.39
C LEU A 146 -1.33 -9.55 -5.26
N PRO A 147 -1.93 -9.55 -4.06
CA PRO A 147 -1.33 -8.86 -2.94
C PRO A 147 0.11 -9.31 -2.70
N THR A 148 0.44 -10.56 -3.05
CA THR A 148 1.75 -11.16 -2.84
C THR A 148 2.65 -11.16 -4.08
N LEU A 149 3.59 -10.21 -4.14
CA LEU A 149 4.88 -10.53 -4.76
C LEU A 149 5.74 -11.18 -3.67
N LYS A 150 5.86 -12.51 -3.71
CA LYS A 150 6.96 -13.19 -3.02
C LYS A 150 8.27 -12.53 -3.47
N ALA A 151 9.13 -12.17 -2.54
CA ALA A 151 10.51 -11.82 -2.86
C ALA A 151 11.11 -12.95 -3.72
N GLY A 152 11.29 -12.67 -5.01
CA GLY A 152 11.66 -13.68 -6.01
C GLY A 152 11.00 -13.53 -7.38
N TRP A 153 9.88 -12.81 -7.49
CA TRP A 153 9.30 -12.51 -8.81
C TRP A 153 9.90 -11.23 -9.40
N ARG A 154 10.86 -11.39 -10.33
CA ARG A 154 11.19 -10.32 -11.30
C ARG A 154 10.04 -10.23 -12.30
N LEU A 155 9.52 -9.03 -12.55
CA LEU A 155 8.79 -8.80 -13.79
C LEU A 155 9.70 -9.24 -14.95
N PRO A 156 9.22 -10.02 -15.93
CA PRO A 156 9.99 -10.20 -17.15
C PRO A 156 10.25 -8.81 -17.72
N ASP A 157 11.49 -8.54 -18.13
CA ASP A 157 11.80 -7.34 -18.90
C ASP A 157 10.82 -7.31 -20.09
N VAL A 158 9.88 -6.36 -20.06
CA VAL A 158 9.03 -6.11 -21.23
C VAL A 158 9.94 -5.42 -22.25
N PRO A 159 10.06 -5.96 -23.47
CA PRO A 159 10.99 -5.46 -24.48
C PRO A 159 10.73 -4.01 -24.89
#